data_AF-A0A165AXI8-F1
#
_entry.id   AF-A0A165AXI8-F1
#
_cell.length_a   1.000
_cell.length_b   1.000
_cell.length_c   1.000
_cell.angle_alpha   90.00
_cell.angle_beta   90.00
_cell.angle_gamma   90.00
#
_symmetry.space_group_name_H-M   'P 1'
#
loop_
_entity.id
_entity.type
_entity.pdbx_description
1 polymer ?
#
loop_
_entity_poly.entity_id
_entity_poly.type
_entity_poly.pdbx_seq_one_letter_code
_entity_poly.pdbx_strand_id
1 'polypeptide(L)'
;MDHSLGLPNEMVATTFHYLSQPDVLRVARVCSRWRSVARTVPEFYAHLILDGDHFNKLPAYEQRIETFTRQLRDAASAGFRLSLVISVQWDADEQLDTDYSSDEEYHHDAYDLDEVMPKLVREAVIRVLPQYLPRIVKLHVALPAACFDDLQQSLHYPAPELSSLGLDFVGSGEIGEDEVLGSLSVDLFNGHAPKLTRLQLANVPLVEGVVIPALSRVPTLYLEYYADRDIPVIASHFPAVRHLSLDDIRHVMEDDEDIPLSPWSTLETLVLDVVVLPHGLPVMLGALITGQCIPNVYARLHSEDYADIGIAVPPFIEHFQSSIHLSLFHLDRAETASSYPPPLLNIPPDAVTYQIELHTVANSNCLTLLVDPDEAPSAVVEVANLMREHIIYLRFAFSGKALILDAFDSLQQLTTLHVDLDIRVNGRDIEDGRRPVLYCPRLDRVVAYAPGQYGLDRLDQIRAILHDFVPEHLPLLVLQGNPLPELVHSPLLLSDFRGVIVEPTQSFSKTLL
;
A
#
# COMPACT_ATOMS: atom_id res chain seq x y z
N MET A 1 31.74 -15.17 28.82
CA MET A 1 32.15 -13.78 29.10
C MET A 1 31.28 -12.86 28.26
N ASP A 2 30.75 -11.78 28.83
CA ASP A 2 29.96 -10.81 28.06
C ASP A 2 30.90 -9.86 27.31
N HIS A 3 31.16 -10.17 26.04
CA HIS A 3 32.02 -9.36 25.18
C HIS A 3 31.42 -7.98 24.87
N SER A 4 30.11 -7.78 25.10
CA SER A 4 29.47 -6.48 24.89
C SER A 4 29.95 -5.43 25.88
N LEU A 5 30.49 -5.81 27.04
CA LEU A 5 31.05 -4.90 28.07
C LEU A 5 32.14 -3.97 27.52
N GLY A 6 32.81 -4.35 26.43
CA GLY A 6 33.80 -3.51 25.76
C GLY A 6 33.22 -2.44 24.83
N LEU A 7 31.94 -2.53 24.48
CA LEU A 7 31.27 -1.55 23.61
C LEU A 7 30.68 -0.40 24.45
N PRO A 8 30.70 0.86 24.00
CA PRO A 8 29.92 1.94 24.60
C PRO A 8 28.40 1.68 24.53
N ASN A 9 27.62 2.29 25.44
CA ASN A 9 26.16 2.11 25.46
C ASN A 9 25.49 2.67 24.20
N GLU A 10 26.07 3.72 23.63
CA GLU A 10 25.62 4.38 22.41
C GLU A 10 25.67 3.42 21.22
N MET A 11 26.75 2.64 21.09
CA MET A 11 26.85 1.62 20.03
C MET A 11 25.79 0.53 20.20
N VAL A 12 25.53 0.11 21.44
CA VAL A 12 24.49 -0.89 21.73
C VAL A 12 23.09 -0.32 21.42
N ALA A 13 22.83 0.94 21.78
CA ALA A 13 21.58 1.63 21.47
C ALA A 13 21.37 1.75 19.96
N THR A 14 22.41 2.14 19.22
CA THR A 14 22.37 2.20 17.75
C THR A 14 22.04 0.85 17.14
N THR A 15 22.61 -0.25 17.66
CA THR A 15 22.23 -1.60 17.21
C THR A 15 20.76 -1.91 17.52
N PHE A 16 20.27 -1.51 18.70
CA PHE A 16 18.88 -1.75 19.09
C PHE A 16 17.87 -0.95 18.26
N HIS A 17 18.26 0.20 17.69
CA HIS A 17 17.41 0.95 16.75
C HIS A 17 17.09 0.20 15.46
N TYR A 18 17.89 -0.80 15.09
CA TYR A 18 17.62 -1.66 13.92
C TYR A 18 16.78 -2.90 14.28
N LEU A 19 16.43 -3.09 15.55
CA LEU A 19 15.65 -4.23 16.00
C LEU A 19 14.16 -3.90 16.02
N SER A 20 13.35 -4.90 15.67
CA SER A 20 11.90 -4.83 15.88
C SER A 20 11.57 -4.78 17.37
N GLN A 21 10.39 -4.27 17.76
CA GLN A 21 10.00 -4.22 19.17
C GLN A 21 10.09 -5.58 19.90
N PRO A 22 9.63 -6.71 19.31
CA PRO A 22 9.78 -8.02 19.94
C PRO A 22 11.24 -8.35 20.23
N ASP A 23 12.14 -8.00 19.32
CA ASP A 23 13.57 -8.26 19.48
C ASP A 23 14.21 -7.33 20.51
N VAL A 24 13.81 -6.06 20.57
CA VAL A 24 14.22 -5.11 21.62
C VAL A 24 13.83 -5.63 23.01
N LEU A 25 12.64 -6.21 23.17
CA LEU A 25 12.22 -6.81 24.43
C LEU A 25 13.01 -8.10 24.76
N ARG A 26 13.36 -8.90 23.76
CA ARG A 26 14.21 -10.10 23.94
C ARG A 26 15.61 -9.72 24.40
N VAL A 27 16.26 -8.75 23.76
CA VAL A 27 17.60 -8.30 24.16
C VAL A 27 17.60 -7.63 25.54
N ALA A 28 16.52 -6.94 25.92
CA ALA A 28 16.38 -6.36 27.26
C ALA A 28 16.32 -7.41 28.40
N ARG A 29 16.09 -8.68 28.09
CA ARG A 29 16.09 -9.79 29.06
C ARG A 29 17.49 -10.36 29.32
N VAL A 30 18.46 -10.10 28.43
CA VAL A 30 19.81 -10.69 28.48
C VAL A 30 20.56 -10.29 29.75
N CYS A 31 20.71 -8.99 30.01
CA CYS A 31 21.38 -8.48 31.22
C CYS A 31 20.84 -7.10 31.64
N SER A 32 21.18 -6.66 32.86
CA SER A 32 20.72 -5.36 33.41
C SER A 32 21.18 -4.17 32.56
N ARG A 33 22.40 -4.24 32.02
CA ARG A 33 22.95 -3.21 31.14
C ARG A 33 22.15 -3.07 29.85
N TRP A 34 21.91 -4.17 29.14
CA TRP A 34 21.12 -4.17 27.90
C TRP A 34 19.69 -3.70 28.16
N ARG A 35 19.10 -4.07 29.30
CA ARG A 35 17.79 -3.53 29.71
C ARG A 35 17.80 -2.02 29.88
N SER A 36 18.84 -1.46 30.49
CA SER A 36 18.97 -0.02 30.67
C SER A 36 19.13 0.71 29.34
N VAL A 37 19.87 0.13 28.39
CA VAL A 37 20.05 0.68 27.04
C VAL A 37 18.76 0.53 26.22
N ALA A 38 18.10 -0.62 26.29
CA ALA A 38 16.83 -0.84 25.59
C ALA A 38 15.76 0.18 26.03
N ARG A 39 15.71 0.53 27.32
CA ARG A 39 14.78 1.56 27.83
C ARG A 39 14.92 2.93 27.17
N THR A 40 16.06 3.26 26.56
CA THR A 40 16.26 4.55 25.88
C THR A 40 15.87 4.53 24.41
N VAL A 41 15.73 3.36 23.77
CA VAL A 41 15.35 3.29 22.35
C VAL A 41 13.84 3.39 22.16
N PRO A 42 13.30 4.11 21.17
CA PRO A 42 11.85 4.30 20.92
C PRO A 42 11.01 3.02 20.94
N GLU A 43 11.59 1.91 20.49
CA GLU A 43 10.93 0.61 20.32
C GLU A 43 10.70 -0.13 21.65
N PHE A 44 11.26 0.34 22.77
CA PHE A 44 11.01 -0.26 24.07
C PHE A 44 9.69 0.25 24.69
N TYR A 45 8.60 -0.45 24.40
CA TYR A 45 7.27 -0.20 24.95
C TYR A 45 6.53 -1.52 25.23
N ALA A 46 5.51 -1.46 26.10
CA ALA A 46 4.55 -2.53 26.27
C ALA A 46 3.46 -2.38 25.21
N HIS A 47 3.20 -3.46 24.46
CA HIS A 47 2.13 -3.52 23.47
C HIS A 47 0.95 -4.27 24.06
N LEU A 48 -0.21 -3.61 24.11
CA LEU A 48 -1.43 -4.13 24.70
C LEU A 48 -2.56 -4.01 23.68
N ILE A 49 -3.29 -5.10 23.50
CA ILE A 49 -4.41 -5.19 22.56
C ILE A 49 -5.66 -5.56 23.37
N LEU A 50 -6.67 -4.70 23.29
CA LEU A 50 -8.06 -5.05 23.54
C LEU A 50 -8.69 -5.24 22.17
N ASP A 51 -9.10 -6.46 21.89
CA ASP A 51 -9.73 -6.87 20.63
C ASP A 51 -11.05 -7.49 21.05
N GLY A 52 -12.15 -6.87 20.62
CA GLY A 52 -13.53 -7.17 20.97
C GLY A 52 -14.25 -8.03 19.93
N ASP A 53 -13.67 -8.16 18.74
CA ASP A 53 -14.38 -8.48 17.50
C ASP A 53 -14.78 -9.97 17.42
N HIS A 54 -14.29 -10.77 18.37
CA HIS A 54 -14.53 -12.21 18.46
C HIS A 54 -15.42 -12.63 19.65
N PHE A 55 -15.97 -11.68 20.41
CA PHE A 55 -16.73 -12.02 21.62
C PHE A 55 -18.24 -11.99 21.42
N ASN A 56 -18.83 -13.17 21.22
CA ASN A 56 -20.28 -13.35 21.16
C ASN A 56 -20.97 -13.44 22.53
N LYS A 57 -20.26 -13.19 23.64
CA LYS A 57 -20.80 -13.32 25.01
C LYS A 57 -20.27 -12.23 25.94
N LEU A 58 -21.21 -11.53 26.59
CA LEU A 58 -20.91 -10.43 27.52
C LEU A 58 -19.91 -10.81 28.64
N PRO A 59 -20.02 -11.97 29.34
CA PRO A 59 -19.07 -12.29 30.41
C PRO A 59 -17.61 -12.47 29.92
N ALA A 60 -17.42 -12.98 28.69
CA ALA A 60 -16.09 -13.13 28.11
C ALA A 60 -15.48 -11.76 27.79
N TYR A 61 -16.32 -10.85 27.29
CA TYR A 61 -15.97 -9.47 27.02
C TYR A 61 -15.57 -8.70 28.28
N GLU A 62 -16.37 -8.79 29.35
CA GLU A 62 -16.05 -8.19 30.66
C GLU A 62 -14.71 -8.68 31.21
N GLN A 63 -14.49 -10.00 31.19
CA GLN A 63 -13.22 -10.59 31.63
C GLN A 63 -12.03 -10.09 30.80
N ARG A 64 -12.22 -9.88 29.49
CA ARG A 64 -11.19 -9.36 28.60
C ARG A 64 -10.85 -7.91 28.95
N ILE A 65 -11.85 -7.05 29.13
CA ILE A 65 -11.66 -5.66 29.58
C ILE A 65 -10.95 -5.61 30.93
N GLU A 66 -11.36 -6.45 31.90
CA GLU A 66 -10.71 -6.49 33.22
C GLU A 66 -9.24 -6.90 33.09
N THR A 67 -8.94 -7.88 32.24
CA THR A 67 -7.58 -8.34 31.99
C THR A 67 -6.74 -7.24 31.33
N PHE A 68 -7.29 -6.57 30.31
CA PHE A 68 -6.64 -5.47 29.60
C PHE A 68 -6.33 -4.30 30.53
N THR A 69 -7.30 -3.85 31.32
CA THR A 69 -7.12 -2.74 32.28
C THR A 69 -6.11 -3.06 33.38
N ARG A 70 -6.06 -4.32 33.84
CA ARG A 70 -5.03 -4.80 34.77
C ARG A 70 -3.64 -4.74 34.14
N GLN A 71 -3.49 -5.27 32.92
CA GLN A 71 -2.21 -5.23 32.18
C GLN A 71 -1.74 -3.79 31.90
N LEU A 72 -2.66 -2.90 31.53
CA LEU A 72 -2.40 -1.48 31.33
C LEU A 72 -1.85 -0.83 32.61
N ARG A 73 -2.50 -1.07 33.75
CA ARG A 73 -2.06 -0.57 35.06
C ARG A 73 -0.69 -1.11 35.44
N ASP A 74 -0.46 -2.41 35.27
CA ASP A 74 0.81 -3.07 35.63
C ASP A 74 1.96 -2.55 34.76
N ALA A 75 1.75 -2.44 33.44
CA ALA A 75 2.74 -1.90 32.50
C ALA A 75 3.08 -0.43 32.81
N ALA A 76 2.06 0.39 33.06
CA ALA A 76 2.26 1.77 33.45
C ALA A 76 2.99 1.89 34.79
N SER A 77 2.62 1.09 35.79
CA SER A 77 3.27 1.08 37.11
C SER A 77 4.74 0.65 37.03
N ALA A 78 5.06 -0.27 36.12
CA ALA A 78 6.43 -0.69 35.83
C ALA A 78 7.25 0.33 35.01
N GLY A 79 6.65 1.46 34.62
CA GLY A 79 7.32 2.55 33.92
C GLY A 79 7.49 2.33 32.41
N PHE A 80 6.69 1.45 31.80
CA PHE A 80 6.71 1.28 30.35
C PHE A 80 5.99 2.43 29.65
N ARG A 81 6.48 2.76 28.45
CA ARG A 81 5.68 3.41 27.40
C ARG A 81 4.68 2.43 26.83
N LEU A 82 3.60 2.93 26.26
CA LEU A 82 2.45 2.12 25.91
C LEU A 82 2.15 2.22 24.40
N SER A 83 1.94 1.07 23.77
CA SER A 83 1.33 0.96 22.45
C SER A 83 -0.01 0.25 22.65
N LEU A 84 -1.11 0.99 22.47
CA LEU A 84 -2.46 0.52 22.72
C LEU A 84 -3.19 0.33 21.39
N VAL A 85 -3.79 -0.84 21.23
CA VAL A 85 -4.79 -1.13 20.20
C VAL A 85 -6.08 -1.47 20.93
N ILE A 86 -7.14 -0.71 20.67
CA ILE A 86 -8.46 -0.89 21.23
C ILE A 86 -9.40 -1.07 20.04
N SER A 87 -9.65 -2.31 19.64
CA SER A 87 -10.66 -2.67 18.65
C SER A 87 -11.86 -3.22 19.39
N VAL A 88 -12.99 -2.55 19.29
CA VAL A 88 -14.29 -3.01 19.78
C VAL A 88 -15.28 -2.63 18.69
N GLN A 89 -15.26 -3.37 17.59
CA GLN A 89 -16.24 -3.22 16.54
C GLN A 89 -17.15 -4.45 16.58
N TRP A 90 -18.45 -4.21 16.42
CA TRP A 90 -19.43 -5.26 16.29
C TRP A 90 -20.08 -5.07 14.93
N ASP A 91 -19.69 -5.92 13.98
CA ASP A 91 -20.36 -6.00 12.70
C ASP A 91 -21.53 -7.00 12.85
N ALA A 92 -22.72 -6.45 13.07
CA ALA A 92 -23.93 -7.26 13.19
C ALA A 92 -24.29 -7.92 11.84
N ASP A 93 -23.86 -7.34 10.73
CA ASP A 93 -24.25 -7.75 9.37
C ASP A 93 -23.42 -8.94 8.89
N GLU A 94 -22.12 -9.00 9.19
CA GLU A 94 -21.26 -10.16 8.84
C GLU A 94 -21.74 -11.48 9.47
N GLN A 95 -22.41 -11.44 10.63
CA GLN A 95 -22.94 -12.65 11.27
C GLN A 95 -24.26 -13.14 10.66
N LEU A 96 -25.04 -12.27 10.02
CA LEU A 96 -26.34 -12.64 9.47
C LEU A 96 -26.23 -13.51 8.22
N ASP A 97 -25.14 -13.41 7.46
CA ASP A 97 -24.98 -14.15 6.21
C ASP A 97 -24.44 -15.58 6.39
N THR A 98 -23.88 -15.92 7.56
CA THR A 98 -23.17 -17.21 7.72
C THR A 98 -24.03 -18.36 8.23
N ASP A 99 -25.22 -18.14 8.79
CA ASP A 99 -26.07 -19.23 9.30
C ASP A 99 -27.55 -19.04 8.93
N TYR A 100 -27.94 -19.51 7.73
CA TYR A 100 -29.33 -19.84 7.36
C TYR A 100 -29.91 -21.02 8.18
N SER A 101 -29.49 -21.20 9.43
CA SER A 101 -30.09 -22.18 10.33
C SER A 101 -31.32 -21.53 10.97
N SER A 102 -32.50 -22.03 10.60
CA SER A 102 -33.83 -21.48 10.88
C SER A 102 -34.28 -21.52 12.36
N ASP A 103 -33.35 -21.51 13.31
CA ASP A 103 -33.68 -21.57 14.73
C ASP A 103 -33.82 -20.13 15.28
N GLU A 104 -35.06 -19.61 15.19
CA GLU A 104 -35.50 -18.27 15.62
C GLU A 104 -35.17 -17.89 17.09
N GLU A 105 -34.60 -18.80 17.90
CA GLU A 105 -34.38 -18.60 19.33
C GLU A 105 -33.05 -17.89 19.67
N TYR A 106 -32.15 -17.66 18.70
CA TYR A 106 -30.82 -17.06 18.95
C TYR A 106 -30.72 -15.53 18.81
N HIS A 107 -31.76 -14.84 18.31
CA HIS A 107 -31.65 -13.41 17.99
C HIS A 107 -31.83 -12.44 19.17
N HIS A 108 -32.23 -12.90 20.36
CA HIS A 108 -32.50 -11.97 21.47
C HIS A 108 -31.24 -11.49 22.23
N ASP A 109 -30.16 -12.27 22.25
CA ASP A 109 -28.96 -11.91 23.03
C ASP A 109 -28.04 -10.91 22.30
N ALA A 110 -28.17 -10.75 20.97
CA ALA A 110 -27.31 -9.87 20.17
C ALA A 110 -27.60 -8.37 20.44
N TYR A 111 -28.87 -7.98 20.57
CA TYR A 111 -29.27 -6.59 20.79
C TYR A 111 -28.78 -6.02 22.14
N ASP A 112 -28.59 -6.87 23.15
CA ASP A 112 -28.08 -6.43 24.45
C ASP A 112 -26.59 -6.05 24.38
N LEU A 113 -25.81 -6.57 23.43
CA LEU A 113 -24.39 -6.29 23.31
C LEU A 113 -24.11 -4.88 22.78
N ASP A 114 -24.88 -4.41 21.78
CA ASP A 114 -24.74 -3.08 21.19
C ASP A 114 -24.90 -1.96 22.22
N GLU A 115 -25.81 -2.13 23.18
CA GLU A 115 -26.00 -1.15 24.24
C GLU A 115 -24.98 -1.24 25.38
N VAL A 116 -24.54 -2.46 25.72
CA VAL A 116 -23.74 -2.70 26.92
C VAL A 116 -22.25 -2.56 26.64
N MET A 117 -21.76 -3.00 25.48
CA MET A 117 -20.33 -2.94 25.13
C MET A 117 -19.78 -1.51 25.11
N PRO A 118 -20.42 -0.52 24.43
CA PRO A 118 -19.96 0.87 24.48
C PRO A 118 -19.89 1.42 25.90
N LYS A 119 -20.87 1.09 26.77
CA LYS A 119 -20.89 1.51 28.17
C LYS A 119 -19.68 0.95 28.93
N LEU A 120 -19.39 -0.34 28.77
CA LEU A 120 -18.24 -0.98 29.42
C LEU A 120 -16.90 -0.38 28.95
N VAL A 121 -16.72 -0.18 27.65
CA VAL A 121 -15.51 0.45 27.09
C VAL A 121 -15.34 1.87 27.59
N ARG A 122 -16.42 2.66 27.57
CA ARG A 122 -16.45 4.03 28.09
C ARG A 122 -15.95 4.08 29.53
N GLU A 123 -16.52 3.26 30.39
CA GLU A 123 -16.23 3.26 31.83
C GLU A 123 -14.84 2.72 32.17
N ALA A 124 -14.43 1.62 31.53
CA ALA A 124 -13.23 0.88 31.90
C ALA A 124 -11.97 1.33 31.14
N VAL A 125 -12.11 1.81 29.90
CA VAL A 125 -10.99 2.11 28.99
C VAL A 125 -10.90 3.60 28.67
N ILE A 126 -11.95 4.19 28.09
CA ILE A 126 -11.92 5.59 27.63
C ILE A 126 -11.68 6.54 28.81
N ARG A 127 -12.45 6.38 29.90
CA ARG A 127 -12.36 7.23 31.09
C ARG A 127 -10.98 7.26 31.75
N VAL A 128 -10.20 6.18 31.63
CA VAL A 128 -8.86 6.10 32.24
C VAL A 128 -7.75 6.50 31.27
N LEU A 129 -8.03 6.55 29.96
CA LEU A 129 -7.07 6.91 28.91
C LEU A 129 -6.31 8.22 29.20
N PRO A 130 -6.93 9.31 29.69
CA PRO A 130 -6.23 10.54 30.06
C PRO A 130 -5.01 10.35 30.96
N GLN A 131 -5.07 9.39 31.88
CA GLN A 131 -4.01 9.13 32.86
C GLN A 131 -2.76 8.52 32.21
N TYR A 132 -2.93 7.91 31.03
CA TYR A 132 -1.89 7.17 30.33
C TYR A 132 -1.36 7.89 29.09
N LEU A 133 -2.11 8.86 28.52
CA LEU A 133 -1.72 9.64 27.34
C LEU A 133 -0.27 10.17 27.35
N PRO A 134 0.28 10.68 28.47
CA PRO A 134 1.68 11.13 28.50
C PRO A 134 2.73 10.05 28.22
N ARG A 135 2.35 8.77 28.24
CA ARG A 135 3.24 7.60 28.04
C ARG A 135 2.90 6.79 26.79
N ILE A 136 1.78 7.10 26.14
CA ILE A 136 1.33 6.39 24.96
C ILE A 136 2.17 6.86 23.77
N VAL A 137 2.85 5.92 23.12
CA VAL A 137 3.64 6.15 21.91
C VAL A 137 2.85 5.82 20.65
N LYS A 138 1.90 4.89 20.75
CA LYS A 138 1.00 4.50 19.66
C LYS A 138 -0.38 4.26 20.23
N LEU A 139 -1.39 4.86 19.63
CA LEU A 139 -2.79 4.69 19.98
C LEU A 139 -3.56 4.36 18.71
N HIS A 140 -4.18 3.19 18.66
CA HIS A 140 -5.14 2.85 17.62
C HIS A 140 -6.46 2.48 18.30
N VAL A 141 -7.54 3.14 17.89
CA VAL A 141 -8.86 3.02 18.51
C VAL A 141 -9.89 2.82 17.40
N ALA A 142 -10.49 1.64 17.39
CA ALA A 142 -11.59 1.21 16.53
C ALA A 142 -12.80 0.97 17.45
N LEU A 143 -13.79 1.86 17.43
CA LEU A 143 -14.92 1.85 18.36
C LEU A 143 -16.25 2.11 17.64
N PRO A 144 -17.40 1.78 18.25
CA PRO A 144 -18.70 2.18 17.72
C PRO A 144 -18.84 3.70 17.75
N ALA A 145 -19.60 4.26 16.81
CA ALA A 145 -19.89 5.70 16.71
C ALA A 145 -20.36 6.32 18.05
N ALA A 146 -21.15 5.58 18.84
CA ALA A 146 -21.66 6.00 20.15
C ALA A 146 -20.57 6.31 21.20
N CYS A 147 -19.32 5.90 20.98
CA CYS A 147 -18.17 6.21 21.85
C CYS A 147 -17.38 7.45 21.41
N PHE A 148 -17.70 8.06 20.26
CA PHE A 148 -16.91 9.11 19.64
C PHE A 148 -16.70 10.31 20.57
N ASP A 149 -17.79 10.87 21.12
CA ASP A 149 -17.73 12.06 21.99
C ASP A 149 -16.94 11.82 23.28
N ASP A 150 -17.13 10.65 23.92
CA ASP A 150 -16.41 10.29 25.14
C ASP A 150 -14.90 10.11 24.87
N LEU A 151 -14.55 9.49 23.74
CA LEU A 151 -13.16 9.36 23.32
C LEU A 151 -12.58 10.75 23.06
N GLN A 152 -13.28 11.59 22.30
CA GLN A 152 -12.86 12.95 22.00
C GLN A 152 -12.56 13.76 23.26
N GLN A 153 -13.44 13.70 24.27
CA GLN A 153 -13.21 14.35 25.56
C GLN A 153 -11.98 13.80 26.28
N SER A 154 -11.76 12.49 26.20
CA SER A 154 -10.60 11.82 26.81
C SER A 154 -9.28 12.15 26.12
N LEU A 155 -9.32 12.53 24.83
CA LEU A 155 -8.15 12.94 24.05
C LEU A 155 -7.78 14.42 24.24
N HIS A 156 -8.47 15.20 25.08
CA HIS A 156 -8.10 16.61 25.38
C HIS A 156 -6.83 16.77 26.22
N TYR A 157 -6.18 15.69 26.65
CA TYR A 157 -4.97 15.74 27.45
C TYR A 157 -3.71 15.65 26.58
N PRO A 158 -2.60 16.33 26.96
CA PRO A 158 -1.35 16.29 26.20
C PRO A 158 -0.83 14.87 25.95
N ALA A 159 -0.34 14.63 24.74
CA ALA A 159 0.23 13.35 24.32
C ALA A 159 1.68 13.54 23.79
N PRO A 160 2.63 13.98 24.65
CA PRO A 160 3.99 14.36 24.26
C PRO A 160 4.80 13.23 23.60
N GLU A 161 4.49 11.97 23.92
CA GLU A 161 5.20 10.80 23.41
C GLU A 161 4.51 10.14 22.20
N LEU A 162 3.31 10.60 21.84
CA LEU A 162 2.49 9.98 20.79
C LEU A 162 3.15 10.19 19.43
N SER A 163 3.38 9.09 18.72
CA SER A 163 4.05 9.04 17.43
C SER A 163 3.16 8.52 16.30
N SER A 164 2.14 7.75 16.65
CA SER A 164 1.17 7.14 15.74
C SER A 164 -0.21 7.19 16.38
N LEU A 165 -1.18 7.71 15.65
CA LEU A 165 -2.59 7.72 16.04
C LEU A 165 -3.41 7.02 14.94
N GLY A 166 -4.30 6.12 15.33
CA GLY A 166 -5.33 5.53 14.50
C GLY A 166 -6.69 5.73 15.14
N LEU A 167 -7.65 6.26 14.39
CA LEU A 167 -9.03 6.43 14.81
C LEU A 167 -9.94 5.83 13.74
N ASP A 168 -10.80 4.92 14.16
CA ASP A 168 -11.75 4.23 13.29
C ASP A 168 -13.10 4.13 14.01
N PHE A 169 -14.15 4.55 13.33
CA PHE A 169 -15.51 4.54 13.86
C PHE A 169 -16.46 3.91 12.87
N VAL A 170 -16.93 2.71 13.17
CA VAL A 170 -17.91 2.01 12.34
C VAL A 170 -19.32 2.36 12.83
N GLY A 171 -20.21 2.69 11.90
CA GLY A 171 -21.64 2.84 12.15
C GLY A 171 -22.31 1.47 12.24
N SER A 172 -23.42 1.36 12.98
CA SER A 172 -24.04 0.08 13.36
C SER A 172 -24.84 -0.64 12.25
N GLY A 173 -24.35 -0.67 11.01
CA GLY A 173 -25.06 -1.33 9.91
C GLY A 173 -26.16 -0.45 9.31
N GLU A 174 -26.25 -0.48 7.98
CA GLU A 174 -27.01 0.43 7.10
C GLU A 174 -26.65 1.92 7.29
N ILE A 175 -25.88 2.44 6.34
CA ILE A 175 -25.62 3.88 6.12
C ILE A 175 -26.95 4.55 5.70
N GLY A 176 -27.95 4.55 6.57
CA GLY A 176 -29.02 5.52 6.58
C GLY A 176 -28.48 6.74 7.31
N GLU A 177 -28.35 7.84 6.58
CA GLU A 177 -28.12 9.26 6.88
C GLU A 177 -28.19 9.83 8.32
N ASP A 178 -28.50 9.08 9.38
CA ASP A 178 -28.98 9.60 10.65
C ASP A 178 -27.92 9.76 11.76
N GLU A 179 -26.82 8.99 11.81
CA GLU A 179 -25.76 9.20 12.81
C GLU A 179 -24.59 10.04 12.25
N VAL A 180 -24.82 11.35 12.20
CA VAL A 180 -23.77 12.32 11.88
C VAL A 180 -22.81 12.43 13.06
N LEU A 181 -21.63 11.83 12.93
CA LEU A 181 -20.53 12.03 13.88
C LEU A 181 -20.16 13.51 13.99
N GLY A 182 -19.87 13.96 15.21
CA GLY A 182 -19.31 15.29 15.44
C GLY A 182 -17.89 15.42 14.84
N SER A 183 -17.47 16.64 14.53
CA SER A 183 -16.09 16.88 14.07
C SER A 183 -15.06 16.63 15.17
N LEU A 184 -13.85 16.21 14.78
CA LEU A 184 -12.72 16.16 15.70
C LEU A 184 -12.49 17.52 16.39
N SER A 185 -12.30 17.49 17.71
CA SER A 185 -12.04 18.70 18.50
C SER A 185 -10.77 19.42 18.06
N VAL A 186 -10.83 20.75 17.92
CA VAL A 186 -9.65 21.61 17.71
C VAL A 186 -8.61 21.49 18.83
N ASP A 187 -9.07 21.15 20.03
CA ASP A 187 -8.25 20.99 21.23
C ASP A 187 -7.75 19.54 21.41
N LEU A 188 -7.71 18.75 20.32
CA LEU A 188 -7.14 17.40 20.36
C LEU A 188 -5.72 17.43 20.94
N PHE A 189 -5.50 16.63 21.97
CA PHE A 189 -4.30 16.59 22.81
C PHE A 189 -3.88 17.94 23.41
N ASN A 190 -4.82 18.85 23.63
CA ASN A 190 -4.55 20.25 23.99
C ASN A 190 -3.55 20.92 23.01
N GLY A 191 -3.64 20.55 21.73
CA GLY A 191 -2.70 20.98 20.69
C GLY A 191 -1.26 20.45 20.85
N HIS A 192 -1.02 19.47 21.73
CA HIS A 192 0.32 19.02 22.10
C HIS A 192 0.57 17.53 21.83
N ALA A 193 0.92 17.22 20.57
CA ALA A 193 1.42 15.92 20.13
C ALA A 193 2.67 16.09 19.23
N PRO A 194 3.79 16.64 19.75
CA PRO A 194 4.93 17.09 18.94
C PRO A 194 5.68 15.96 18.20
N LYS A 195 5.50 14.70 18.62
CA LYS A 195 6.13 13.53 18.00
C LYS A 195 5.21 12.80 17.03
N LEU A 196 3.98 13.28 16.82
CA LEU A 196 3.01 12.61 15.97
C LEU A 196 3.48 12.66 14.52
N THR A 197 3.79 11.48 13.97
CA THR A 197 4.33 11.33 12.61
C THR A 197 3.43 10.52 11.69
N ARG A 198 2.51 9.73 12.26
CA ARG A 198 1.59 8.87 11.51
C ARG A 198 0.18 9.06 12.03
N LEU A 199 -0.74 9.26 11.10
CA LEU A 199 -2.16 9.35 11.39
C LEU A 199 -2.91 8.38 10.47
N GLN A 200 -3.78 7.58 11.05
CA GLN A 200 -4.76 6.75 10.34
C GLN A 200 -6.14 7.20 10.79
N LEU A 201 -7.01 7.52 9.84
CA LEU A 201 -8.40 7.86 10.10
C LEU A 201 -9.29 6.99 9.21
N ALA A 202 -10.32 6.41 9.78
CA ALA A 202 -11.36 5.69 9.06
C ALA A 202 -12.72 6.20 9.56
N ASN A 203 -13.60 6.61 8.65
CA ASN A 203 -14.93 7.15 9.00
C ASN A 203 -14.90 8.32 10.02
N VAL A 204 -13.87 9.16 9.99
CA VAL A 204 -13.77 10.34 10.87
C VAL A 204 -14.16 11.59 10.08
N PRO A 205 -15.19 12.35 10.49
CA PRO A 205 -15.63 13.51 9.74
C PRO A 205 -14.59 14.63 9.78
N LEU A 206 -14.27 15.17 8.59
CA LEU A 206 -13.43 16.34 8.42
C LEU A 206 -14.30 17.53 8.04
N VAL A 207 -14.26 18.59 8.85
CA VAL A 207 -15.03 19.81 8.60
C VAL A 207 -14.13 20.87 7.97
N GLU A 208 -14.60 21.47 6.88
CA GLU A 208 -13.90 22.53 6.18
C GLU A 208 -13.62 23.74 7.11
N GLY A 209 -12.42 24.33 6.99
CA GLY A 209 -12.03 25.53 7.72
C GLY A 209 -11.64 25.32 9.18
N VAL A 210 -11.80 24.11 9.72
CA VAL A 210 -11.29 23.73 11.04
C VAL A 210 -9.86 23.23 10.89
N VAL A 211 -8.90 23.75 11.65
CA VAL A 211 -7.52 23.24 11.65
C VAL A 211 -7.20 22.72 13.03
N ILE A 212 -6.75 21.47 13.12
CA ILE A 212 -6.38 20.82 14.38
C ILE A 212 -4.86 20.92 14.56
N PRO A 213 -4.36 21.77 15.47
CA PRO A 213 -2.91 22.05 15.57
C PRO A 213 -2.05 20.82 15.86
N ALA A 214 -2.61 19.82 16.57
CA ALA A 214 -1.90 18.58 16.87
C ALA A 214 -1.65 17.71 15.61
N LEU A 215 -2.47 17.86 14.57
CA LEU A 215 -2.40 17.04 13.35
C LEU A 215 -1.67 17.76 12.20
N SER A 216 -1.49 19.08 12.30
CA SER A 216 -0.96 19.90 11.20
C SER A 216 0.50 19.59 10.80
N ARG A 217 1.22 18.78 11.59
CA ARG A 217 2.62 18.40 11.36
C ARG A 217 2.78 16.95 10.93
N VAL A 218 1.69 16.23 10.70
CA VAL A 218 1.74 14.81 10.34
C VAL A 218 2.26 14.65 8.89
N PRO A 219 3.41 13.98 8.67
CA PRO A 219 3.94 13.72 7.34
C PRO A 219 3.30 12.49 6.67
N THR A 220 2.74 11.55 7.42
CA THR A 220 2.17 10.30 6.88
C THR A 220 0.73 10.15 7.32
N LEU A 221 -0.17 10.16 6.34
CA LEU A 221 -1.61 10.11 6.52
C LEU A 221 -2.19 8.90 5.78
N TYR A 222 -3.02 8.13 6.47
CA TYR A 222 -3.82 7.04 5.92
C TYR A 222 -5.29 7.33 6.16
N LEU A 223 -6.10 7.27 5.11
CA LEU A 223 -7.52 7.56 5.14
C LEU A 223 -8.29 6.39 4.53
N GLU A 224 -9.37 5.99 5.19
CA GLU A 224 -10.24 4.87 4.78
C GLU A 224 -11.71 5.29 4.84
N TYR A 225 -12.52 4.84 3.88
CA TYR A 225 -13.97 5.11 3.80
C TYR A 225 -14.36 6.59 3.63
N TYR A 226 -13.46 7.41 3.07
CA TYR A 226 -13.74 8.83 2.78
C TYR A 226 -14.51 9.00 1.48
N ALA A 227 -15.27 10.08 1.37
CA ALA A 227 -15.89 10.44 0.11
C ALA A 227 -14.93 11.25 -0.77
N ASP A 228 -15.09 11.16 -2.09
CA ASP A 228 -14.31 11.93 -3.06
C ASP A 228 -14.32 13.45 -2.75
N ARG A 229 -15.47 13.98 -2.32
CA ARG A 229 -15.65 15.39 -1.93
C ARG A 229 -14.82 15.82 -0.71
N ASP A 230 -14.27 14.89 0.07
CA ASP A 230 -13.46 15.20 1.25
C ASP A 230 -11.99 15.55 0.87
N ILE A 231 -11.53 15.18 -0.33
CA ILE A 231 -10.15 15.39 -0.80
C ILE A 231 -9.66 16.85 -0.67
N PRO A 232 -10.42 17.89 -1.08
CA PRO A 232 -10.03 19.28 -0.88
C PRO A 232 -9.88 19.63 0.61
N VAL A 233 -10.76 19.10 1.46
CA VAL A 233 -10.76 19.36 2.92
C VAL A 233 -9.52 18.75 3.56
N ILE A 234 -9.14 17.54 3.17
CA ILE A 234 -7.98 16.83 3.72
C ILE A 234 -6.69 17.69 3.55
N ALA A 235 -6.47 18.30 2.40
CA ALA A 235 -5.29 19.14 2.14
C ALA A 235 -5.15 20.28 3.17
N SER A 236 -6.28 20.88 3.56
CA SER A 236 -6.31 22.01 4.50
C SER A 236 -6.01 21.59 5.94
N HIS A 237 -6.42 20.37 6.35
CA HIS A 237 -6.18 19.83 7.69
C HIS A 237 -4.73 19.37 7.88
N PHE A 238 -4.10 18.85 6.82
CA PHE A 238 -2.81 18.17 6.90
C PHE A 238 -1.74 18.77 5.97
N PRO A 239 -1.38 20.06 6.13
CA PRO A 239 -0.50 20.78 5.22
C PRO A 239 0.96 20.28 5.20
N ALA A 240 1.35 19.40 6.13
CA ALA A 240 2.70 18.84 6.21
C ALA A 240 2.81 17.42 5.62
N VAL A 241 1.72 16.87 5.07
CA VAL A 241 1.69 15.51 4.54
C VAL A 241 2.62 15.38 3.34
N ARG A 242 3.43 14.33 3.40
CA ARG A 242 4.33 13.89 2.34
C ARG A 242 3.94 12.54 1.77
N HIS A 243 3.31 11.70 2.60
CA HIS A 243 2.83 10.38 2.22
C HIS A 243 1.34 10.31 2.53
N LEU A 244 0.51 10.25 1.49
CA LEU A 244 -0.93 10.08 1.59
C LEU A 244 -1.30 8.69 1.09
N SER A 245 -2.08 7.98 1.88
CA SER A 245 -2.71 6.72 1.50
C SER A 245 -4.22 6.89 1.56
N LEU A 246 -4.91 6.58 0.48
CA LEU A 246 -6.36 6.58 0.39
C LEU A 246 -6.83 5.16 0.07
N ASP A 247 -7.71 4.64 0.90
CA ASP A 247 -8.29 3.31 0.79
C ASP A 247 -9.82 3.43 0.82
N ASP A 248 -10.49 2.61 0.04
CA ASP A 248 -11.94 2.57 -0.11
C ASP A 248 -12.62 3.95 -0.21
N ILE A 249 -12.23 4.74 -1.23
CA ILE A 249 -12.83 6.05 -1.47
C ILE A 249 -14.22 5.88 -2.07
N ARG A 250 -15.24 6.35 -1.34
CA ARG A 250 -16.63 6.35 -1.79
C ARG A 250 -16.88 7.44 -2.83
N HIS A 251 -17.45 7.04 -3.95
CA HIS A 251 -17.91 7.97 -4.97
C HIS A 251 -19.25 8.60 -4.55
N VAL A 252 -19.33 9.92 -4.64
CA VAL A 252 -20.58 10.68 -4.45
C VAL A 252 -20.99 11.24 -5.80
N MET A 253 -22.16 10.84 -6.33
CA MET A 253 -22.65 11.22 -7.67
C MET A 253 -23.11 12.70 -7.78
N GLU A 254 -22.61 13.60 -6.95
CA GLU A 254 -23.03 15.01 -6.99
C GLU A 254 -22.24 15.76 -8.07
N ASP A 255 -22.95 16.40 -9.00
CA ASP A 255 -22.43 17.10 -10.21
C ASP A 255 -21.64 18.40 -9.92
N ASP A 256 -20.91 18.51 -8.81
CA ASP A 256 -20.13 19.71 -8.46
C ASP A 256 -18.73 19.69 -9.11
N GLU A 257 -18.67 20.00 -10.41
CA GLU A 257 -17.41 20.04 -11.21
C GLU A 257 -16.46 21.20 -10.85
N ASP A 258 -16.87 22.16 -10.00
CA ASP A 258 -16.18 23.44 -9.82
C ASP A 258 -15.43 23.60 -8.46
N ILE A 259 -15.18 22.51 -7.71
CA ILE A 259 -14.51 22.63 -6.41
C ILE A 259 -13.00 22.87 -6.60
N PRO A 260 -12.46 24.04 -6.21
CA PRO A 260 -11.04 24.31 -6.37
C PRO A 260 -10.21 23.46 -5.40
N LEU A 261 -9.28 22.68 -5.93
CA LEU A 261 -8.35 21.92 -5.11
C LEU A 261 -7.26 22.82 -4.53
N SER A 262 -7.07 22.72 -3.22
CA SER A 262 -5.89 23.29 -2.57
C SER A 262 -4.63 22.52 -2.98
N PRO A 263 -3.52 23.20 -3.33
CA PRO A 263 -2.31 22.53 -3.78
C PRO A 263 -1.63 21.76 -2.63
N TRP A 264 -1.28 20.49 -2.83
CA TRP A 264 -0.48 19.71 -1.88
C TRP A 264 1.00 19.89 -2.16
N SER A 265 1.52 21.06 -1.79
CA SER A 265 2.90 21.45 -2.10
C SER A 265 3.99 20.53 -1.52
N THR A 266 3.66 19.68 -0.55
CA THR A 266 4.60 18.78 0.13
C THR A 266 4.40 17.30 -0.20
N LEU A 267 3.41 16.94 -1.01
CA LEU A 267 3.08 15.53 -1.26
C LEU A 267 4.16 14.88 -2.14
N GLU A 268 4.84 13.88 -1.59
CA GLU A 268 5.94 13.13 -2.23
C GLU A 268 5.49 11.73 -2.67
N THR A 269 4.50 11.16 -1.98
CA THR A 269 3.98 9.82 -2.25
C THR A 269 2.46 9.79 -2.10
N LEU A 270 1.78 9.24 -3.09
CA LEU A 270 0.37 8.90 -3.06
C LEU A 270 0.20 7.40 -3.22
N VAL A 271 -0.57 6.78 -2.33
CA VAL A 271 -0.95 5.36 -2.38
C VAL A 271 -2.47 5.29 -2.46
N LEU A 272 -2.99 4.53 -3.41
CA LEU A 272 -4.42 4.43 -3.70
C LEU A 272 -4.82 2.96 -3.77
N ASP A 273 -5.90 2.57 -3.11
CA ASP A 273 -6.67 1.37 -3.43
C ASP A 273 -8.10 1.83 -3.75
N VAL A 274 -8.51 1.74 -5.01
CA VAL A 274 -9.68 2.46 -5.54
C VAL A 274 -10.50 1.58 -6.47
N VAL A 275 -11.82 1.57 -6.23
CA VAL A 275 -12.81 1.01 -7.15
C VAL A 275 -12.93 1.91 -8.38
N VAL A 276 -12.65 1.37 -9.56
CA VAL A 276 -12.85 2.06 -10.83
C VAL A 276 -14.32 2.04 -11.21
N LEU A 277 -14.86 3.22 -11.45
CA LEU A 277 -16.25 3.42 -11.84
C LEU A 277 -16.41 3.31 -13.36
N PRO A 278 -17.64 3.11 -13.88
CA PRO A 278 -17.92 3.12 -15.32
C PRO A 278 -17.48 4.40 -16.05
N HIS A 279 -17.22 5.48 -15.32
CA HIS A 279 -16.80 6.78 -15.86
C HIS A 279 -15.35 7.15 -15.52
N GLY A 280 -14.58 6.22 -14.93
CA GLY A 280 -13.18 6.41 -14.58
C GLY A 280 -12.95 6.56 -13.07
N LEU A 281 -11.98 7.40 -12.70
CA LEU A 281 -11.70 7.71 -11.30
C LEU A 281 -12.74 8.68 -10.72
N PRO A 282 -12.93 8.69 -9.40
CA PRO A 282 -13.61 9.78 -8.71
C PRO A 282 -13.05 11.16 -9.11
N VAL A 283 -13.93 12.16 -9.25
CA VAL A 283 -13.63 13.45 -9.90
C VAL A 283 -12.55 14.22 -9.16
N MET A 284 -12.67 14.36 -7.84
CA MET A 284 -11.69 15.08 -7.02
C MET A 284 -10.37 14.33 -6.94
N LEU A 285 -10.39 12.99 -6.93
CA LEU A 285 -9.18 12.18 -7.04
C LEU A 285 -8.48 12.41 -8.39
N GLY A 286 -9.22 12.39 -9.50
CA GLY A 286 -8.70 12.69 -10.83
C GLY A 286 -8.09 14.09 -10.89
N ALA A 287 -8.77 15.09 -10.31
CA ALA A 287 -8.27 16.45 -10.25
C ALA A 287 -7.04 16.61 -9.32
N LEU A 288 -6.93 15.82 -8.24
CA LEU A 288 -5.73 15.78 -7.40
C LEU A 288 -4.53 15.27 -8.19
N ILE A 289 -4.72 14.15 -8.90
CA ILE A 289 -3.66 13.49 -9.66
C ILE A 289 -3.22 14.38 -10.83
N THR A 290 -4.15 14.97 -11.58
CA THR A 290 -3.88 15.83 -12.76
C THR A 290 -3.49 17.26 -12.42
N GLY A 291 -3.81 17.73 -11.21
CA GLY A 291 -3.45 19.07 -10.75
C GLY A 291 -2.02 19.16 -10.22
N GLN A 292 -1.37 18.02 -9.92
CA GLN A 292 -0.16 17.98 -9.09
C GLN A 292 0.87 16.98 -9.58
N CYS A 293 2.12 17.43 -9.70
CA CYS A 293 3.24 16.57 -10.03
C CYS A 293 3.70 15.80 -8.79
N ILE A 294 3.01 14.70 -8.47
CA ILE A 294 3.36 13.81 -7.35
C ILE A 294 4.49 12.88 -7.81
N PRO A 295 5.65 12.86 -7.14
CA PRO A 295 6.79 12.06 -7.57
C PRO A 295 6.51 10.56 -7.58
N ASN A 296 5.86 10.04 -6.53
CA ASN A 296 5.62 8.60 -6.40
C ASN A 296 4.13 8.34 -6.27
N VAL A 297 3.55 7.61 -7.23
CA VAL A 297 2.15 7.20 -7.19
C VAL A 297 2.10 5.67 -7.24
N TYR A 298 1.42 5.07 -6.28
CA TYR A 298 1.12 3.65 -6.26
C TYR A 298 -0.40 3.51 -6.24
N ALA A 299 -0.98 2.85 -7.21
CA ALA A 299 -2.42 2.66 -7.27
C ALA A 299 -2.76 1.20 -7.51
N ARG A 300 -3.70 0.67 -6.74
CA ARG A 300 -4.41 -0.56 -7.05
C ARG A 300 -5.79 -0.19 -7.57
N LEU A 301 -6.06 -0.68 -8.77
CA LEU A 301 -7.30 -0.43 -9.49
C LEU A 301 -8.06 -1.76 -9.54
N HIS A 302 -9.29 -1.75 -9.06
CA HIS A 302 -10.19 -2.89 -9.10
C HIS A 302 -11.55 -2.46 -9.65
N SER A 303 -12.26 -3.33 -10.36
CA SER A 303 -13.61 -3.04 -10.83
C SER A 303 -14.63 -4.09 -10.37
N GLU A 304 -15.75 -3.63 -9.82
CA GLU A 304 -16.86 -4.51 -9.42
C GLU A 304 -17.82 -4.80 -10.59
N ASP A 305 -17.97 -3.85 -11.52
CA ASP A 305 -18.98 -3.87 -12.58
C ASP A 305 -18.40 -4.15 -13.98
N TYR A 306 -17.20 -4.73 -14.06
CA TYR A 306 -16.44 -4.86 -15.31
C TYR A 306 -16.20 -3.51 -16.00
N ALA A 307 -16.09 -2.43 -15.22
CA ALA A 307 -15.71 -1.14 -15.76
C ALA A 307 -14.32 -1.25 -16.39
N ASP A 308 -14.14 -0.56 -17.51
CA ASP A 308 -12.87 -0.56 -18.20
C ASP A 308 -11.85 0.23 -17.38
N ILE A 309 -10.92 -0.47 -16.71
CA ILE A 309 -9.81 0.14 -15.98
C ILE A 309 -8.99 1.09 -16.87
N GLY A 310 -8.95 0.86 -18.18
CA GLY A 310 -8.35 1.78 -19.13
C GLY A 310 -8.86 3.22 -18.96
N ILE A 311 -10.14 3.44 -18.67
CA ILE A 311 -10.73 4.77 -18.50
C ILE A 311 -10.14 5.52 -17.28
N ALA A 312 -9.66 4.79 -16.27
CA ALA A 312 -9.02 5.36 -15.07
C ALA A 312 -7.52 5.68 -15.26
N VAL A 313 -6.89 5.21 -16.34
CA VAL A 313 -5.45 5.39 -16.60
C VAL A 313 -5.06 6.82 -16.99
N PRO A 314 -5.76 7.53 -17.89
CA PRO A 314 -5.31 8.82 -18.40
C PRO A 314 -4.91 9.84 -17.32
N PRO A 315 -5.70 10.05 -16.24
CA PRO A 315 -5.34 11.01 -15.19
C PRO A 315 -3.95 10.80 -14.59
N PHE A 316 -3.51 9.54 -14.42
CA PHE A 316 -2.20 9.22 -13.86
C PHE A 316 -1.02 9.59 -14.77
N ILE A 317 -1.29 9.71 -16.07
CA ILE A 317 -0.27 9.74 -17.11
C ILE A 317 -0.07 11.12 -17.70
N GLU A 318 -1.05 12.02 -17.60
CA GLU A 318 -1.01 13.38 -18.17
C GLU A 318 0.26 14.19 -17.80
N HIS A 319 0.88 13.88 -16.66
CA HIS A 319 2.12 14.52 -16.19
C HIS A 319 3.41 13.99 -16.80
N PHE A 320 3.36 12.86 -17.49
CA PHE A 320 4.54 12.21 -18.05
C PHE A 320 4.88 12.79 -19.42
N GLN A 321 5.55 13.94 -19.45
CA GLN A 321 5.95 14.60 -20.70
C GLN A 321 7.36 14.22 -21.19
N SER A 322 8.10 13.44 -20.39
CA SER A 322 9.50 13.07 -20.67
C SER A 322 9.62 11.63 -21.17
N SER A 323 10.85 11.18 -21.44
CA SER A 323 11.10 9.78 -21.80
C SER A 323 10.84 8.84 -20.62
N ILE A 324 10.31 7.66 -20.93
CA ILE A 324 9.77 6.72 -19.93
C ILE A 324 10.41 5.35 -20.06
N HIS A 325 10.65 4.73 -18.91
CA HIS A 325 10.88 3.32 -18.77
C HIS A 325 9.58 2.66 -18.32
N LEU A 326 9.02 1.79 -19.16
CA LEU A 326 7.83 1.00 -18.85
C LEU A 326 8.25 -0.41 -18.42
N SER A 327 7.74 -0.89 -17.30
CA SER A 327 7.94 -2.26 -16.84
C SER A 327 6.60 -2.95 -16.58
N LEU A 328 6.47 -4.20 -17.02
CA LEU A 328 5.24 -4.98 -16.98
C LEU A 328 5.49 -6.36 -16.36
N PHE A 329 4.96 -6.62 -15.18
CA PHE A 329 5.24 -7.85 -14.44
C PHE A 329 3.98 -8.52 -13.93
N HIS A 330 4.05 -9.84 -13.86
CA HIS A 330 3.12 -10.60 -13.04
C HIS A 330 3.74 -10.74 -11.66
N LEU A 331 3.06 -10.25 -10.63
CA LEU A 331 3.56 -10.37 -9.27
C LEU A 331 3.26 -11.78 -8.73
N ASP A 332 4.28 -12.40 -8.13
CA ASP A 332 4.10 -13.64 -7.37
C ASP A 332 3.86 -13.33 -5.88
N ARG A 333 3.13 -14.22 -5.22
CA ARG A 333 2.66 -14.11 -3.82
C ARG A 333 3.74 -13.71 -2.81
N ALA A 334 4.97 -14.17 -3.01
CA ALA A 334 6.07 -13.91 -2.07
C ALA A 334 6.64 -12.49 -2.18
N GLU A 335 6.41 -11.81 -3.31
CA GLU A 335 7.07 -10.55 -3.64
C GLU A 335 6.23 -9.32 -3.24
N THR A 336 4.91 -9.46 -3.22
CA THR A 336 3.96 -8.40 -2.83
C THR A 336 4.08 -8.00 -1.36
N ALA A 337 4.24 -8.97 -0.46
CA ALA A 337 4.13 -8.78 0.98
C ALA A 337 5.21 -7.88 1.64
N SER A 338 6.27 -7.50 0.92
CA SER A 338 7.37 -6.70 1.48
C SER A 338 7.79 -5.49 0.65
N SER A 339 7.30 -5.37 -0.58
CA SER A 339 7.80 -4.39 -1.54
C SER A 339 6.93 -3.14 -1.63
N TYR A 340 5.66 -3.22 -1.20
CA TYR A 340 4.68 -2.16 -1.38
C TYR A 340 4.24 -1.52 -0.05
N PRO A 341 3.90 -0.23 -0.06
CA PRO A 341 3.30 0.42 1.10
C PRO A 341 1.87 -0.11 1.34
N PRO A 342 1.40 -0.20 2.61
CA PRO A 342 -0.04 -0.28 2.90
C PRO A 342 -0.79 0.89 2.20
N PRO A 343 -1.98 0.63 1.62
CA PRO A 343 -2.88 -0.52 1.79
C PRO A 343 -2.61 -1.67 0.82
N LEU A 344 -1.69 -1.49 -0.14
CA LEU A 344 -1.45 -2.45 -1.25
C LEU A 344 -0.97 -3.84 -0.82
N LEU A 345 -0.72 -4.04 0.48
CA LEU A 345 -0.39 -5.32 1.08
C LEU A 345 -1.63 -6.21 1.30
N ASN A 346 -2.86 -5.67 1.24
CA ASN A 346 -4.11 -6.38 1.47
C ASN A 346 -4.61 -7.17 0.24
N ILE A 347 -3.71 -7.59 -0.65
CA ILE A 347 -4.07 -8.44 -1.79
C ILE A 347 -4.39 -9.85 -1.26
N PRO A 348 -5.56 -10.43 -1.57
CA PRO A 348 -5.91 -11.77 -1.14
C PRO A 348 -4.79 -12.77 -1.50
N PRO A 349 -4.48 -13.74 -0.62
CA PRO A 349 -3.34 -14.63 -0.79
C PRO A 349 -3.38 -15.48 -2.07
N ASP A 350 -4.56 -15.62 -2.66
CA ASP A 350 -4.81 -16.40 -3.89
C ASP A 350 -5.06 -15.51 -5.12
N ALA A 351 -5.11 -14.19 -4.93
CA ALA A 351 -5.27 -13.25 -6.03
C ALA A 351 -3.94 -13.12 -6.79
N VAL A 352 -4.04 -13.23 -8.10
CA VAL A 352 -2.95 -12.92 -9.01
C VAL A 352 -3.04 -11.43 -9.34
N THR A 353 -1.93 -10.70 -9.35
CA THR A 353 -1.94 -9.27 -9.64
C THR A 353 -0.91 -8.93 -10.71
N TYR A 354 -1.30 -8.09 -11.65
CA TYR A 354 -0.45 -7.55 -12.69
C TYR A 354 0.08 -6.18 -12.28
N GLN A 355 1.38 -5.96 -12.46
CA GLN A 355 2.06 -4.70 -12.16
C GLN A 355 2.45 -4.01 -13.46
N ILE A 356 2.04 -2.76 -13.58
CA ILE A 356 2.48 -1.82 -14.62
C ILE A 356 3.25 -0.72 -13.91
N GLU A 357 4.50 -0.49 -14.31
CA GLU A 357 5.38 0.47 -13.65
C GLU A 357 5.99 1.43 -14.68
N LEU A 358 5.80 2.72 -14.48
CA LEU A 358 6.29 3.78 -15.35
C LEU A 358 7.28 4.65 -14.58
N HIS A 359 8.50 4.79 -15.10
CA HIS A 359 9.53 5.66 -14.55
C HIS A 359 9.90 6.74 -15.55
N THR A 360 9.86 7.99 -15.12
CA THR A 360 10.39 9.11 -15.90
C THR A 360 11.90 9.20 -15.78
N VAL A 361 12.58 9.40 -16.91
CA VAL A 361 14.06 9.52 -16.93
C VAL A 361 14.53 10.88 -16.39
N ALA A 362 13.74 11.93 -16.59
CA ALA A 362 14.17 13.30 -16.30
C ALA A 362 14.01 13.71 -14.83
N ASN A 363 12.97 13.23 -14.16
CA ASN A 363 12.52 13.72 -12.86
C ASN A 363 12.36 12.62 -11.80
N SER A 364 12.69 11.36 -12.12
CA SER A 364 12.58 10.23 -11.20
C SER A 364 11.17 10.05 -10.63
N ASN A 365 10.14 10.55 -11.31
CA ASN A 365 8.76 10.21 -10.98
C ASN A 365 8.50 8.75 -11.33
N CYS A 366 7.81 8.06 -10.42
CA CYS A 366 7.40 6.67 -10.53
C CYS A 366 5.89 6.55 -10.37
N LEU A 367 5.27 5.83 -11.30
CA LEU A 367 3.88 5.38 -11.22
C LEU A 367 3.87 3.86 -11.22
N THR A 368 3.29 3.24 -10.19
CA THR A 368 3.03 1.81 -10.13
C THR A 368 1.53 1.57 -10.09
N LEU A 369 0.99 0.91 -11.12
CA LEU A 369 -0.38 0.43 -11.16
C LEU A 369 -0.39 -1.07 -10.87
N LEU A 370 -1.22 -1.49 -9.92
CA LEU A 370 -1.55 -2.87 -9.63
C LEU A 370 -2.96 -3.12 -10.15
N VAL A 371 -3.11 -4.08 -11.04
CA VAL A 371 -4.36 -4.36 -11.75
C VAL A 371 -4.66 -5.84 -11.68
N ASP A 372 -5.93 -6.20 -11.56
CA ASP A 372 -6.34 -7.59 -11.62
C ASP A 372 -6.06 -8.19 -13.02
N PRO A 373 -5.78 -9.50 -13.13
CA PRO A 373 -5.18 -10.07 -14.34
C PRO A 373 -6.14 -10.09 -15.52
N ASP A 374 -7.44 -10.13 -15.23
CA ASP A 374 -8.50 -10.13 -16.23
C ASP A 374 -8.73 -8.73 -16.81
N GLU A 375 -8.34 -7.69 -16.08
CA GLU A 375 -8.50 -6.27 -16.46
C GLU A 375 -7.19 -5.64 -16.95
N ALA A 376 -6.06 -6.26 -16.61
CA ALA A 376 -4.72 -5.85 -17.02
C ALA A 376 -4.58 -5.58 -18.53
N PRO A 377 -5.17 -6.36 -19.47
CA PRO A 377 -5.06 -6.06 -20.90
C PRO A 377 -5.57 -4.67 -21.26
N SER A 378 -6.69 -4.22 -20.67
CA SER A 378 -7.25 -2.91 -21.01
C SER A 378 -6.39 -1.77 -20.48
N ALA A 379 -5.92 -1.89 -19.23
CA ALA A 379 -4.98 -0.94 -18.65
C ALA A 379 -3.67 -0.84 -19.46
N VAL A 380 -3.11 -1.98 -19.87
CA VAL A 380 -1.87 -2.02 -20.69
C VAL A 380 -2.09 -1.37 -22.06
N VAL A 381 -3.21 -1.66 -22.73
CA VAL A 381 -3.56 -1.04 -24.03
C VAL A 381 -3.66 0.48 -23.88
N GLU A 382 -4.32 0.98 -22.84
CA GLU A 382 -4.46 2.41 -22.67
C GLU A 382 -3.11 3.09 -22.35
N VAL A 383 -2.31 2.52 -21.46
CA VAL A 383 -0.94 2.98 -21.17
C VAL A 383 -0.10 3.03 -22.45
N ALA A 384 -0.17 1.96 -23.26
CA ALA A 384 0.56 1.87 -24.51
C ALA A 384 0.14 2.97 -25.49
N ASN A 385 -1.17 3.18 -25.65
CA ASN A 385 -1.73 4.17 -26.58
C ASN A 385 -1.33 5.60 -26.21
N LEU A 386 -1.44 5.95 -24.92
CA LEU A 386 -1.11 7.28 -24.42
C LEU A 386 0.40 7.56 -24.45
N MET A 387 1.23 6.53 -24.19
CA MET A 387 2.67 6.72 -23.95
C MET A 387 3.61 6.21 -25.03
N ARG A 388 3.08 5.71 -26.15
CA ARG A 388 3.88 5.17 -27.26
C ARG A 388 5.01 6.09 -27.76
N GLU A 389 4.84 7.41 -27.69
CA GLU A 389 5.83 8.40 -28.15
C GLU A 389 6.89 8.73 -27.08
N HIS A 390 6.70 8.26 -25.85
CA HIS A 390 7.56 8.54 -24.70
C HIS A 390 8.34 7.31 -24.22
N ILE A 391 7.88 6.10 -24.53
CA ILE A 391 8.53 4.85 -24.11
C ILE A 391 9.85 4.65 -24.87
N ILE A 392 10.97 4.77 -24.15
CA ILE A 392 12.32 4.51 -24.69
C ILE A 392 12.89 3.17 -24.22
N TYR A 393 12.33 2.61 -23.15
CA TYR A 393 12.73 1.36 -22.52
C TYR A 393 11.47 0.59 -22.15
N LEU A 394 11.40 -0.69 -22.53
CA LEU A 394 10.31 -1.59 -22.18
C LEU A 394 10.89 -2.82 -21.49
N ARG A 395 10.40 -3.15 -20.30
CA ARG A 395 10.71 -4.38 -19.58
C ARG A 395 9.45 -5.20 -19.38
N PHE A 396 9.50 -6.51 -19.61
CA PHE A 396 8.36 -7.36 -19.27
C PHE A 396 8.75 -8.81 -18.97
N ALA A 397 7.91 -9.49 -18.18
CA ALA A 397 8.02 -10.93 -17.95
C ALA A 397 7.33 -11.71 -19.08
N PHE A 398 8.08 -12.55 -19.79
CA PHE A 398 7.54 -13.39 -20.85
C PHE A 398 6.79 -14.58 -20.24
N SER A 399 5.46 -14.47 -20.20
CA SER A 399 4.55 -15.52 -19.70
C SER A 399 3.86 -16.31 -20.82
N GLY A 400 4.16 -16.03 -22.08
CA GLY A 400 3.56 -16.71 -23.25
C GLY A 400 2.12 -16.29 -23.59
N LYS A 401 1.54 -15.32 -22.86
CA LYS A 401 0.25 -14.72 -23.23
C LYS A 401 0.47 -13.57 -24.24
N ALA A 402 -0.03 -13.75 -25.46
CA ALA A 402 0.06 -12.79 -26.57
C ALA A 402 -0.52 -11.39 -26.28
N LEU A 403 -1.42 -11.31 -25.31
CA LEU A 403 -2.20 -10.11 -24.94
C LEU A 403 -1.37 -8.83 -24.72
N ILE A 404 -0.14 -8.95 -24.22
CA ILE A 404 0.68 -7.76 -23.92
C ILE A 404 1.25 -7.15 -25.21
N LEU A 405 1.57 -7.96 -26.22
CA LEU A 405 2.24 -7.49 -27.44
C LEU A 405 1.26 -6.90 -28.45
N ASP A 406 0.03 -7.41 -28.48
CA ASP A 406 -1.05 -6.88 -29.33
C ASP A 406 -1.43 -5.43 -28.99
N ALA A 407 -1.13 -4.98 -27.76
CA ALA A 407 -1.38 -3.61 -27.31
C ALA A 407 -0.45 -2.56 -27.95
N PHE A 408 0.67 -2.99 -28.54
CA PHE A 408 1.74 -2.11 -28.99
C PHE A 408 1.86 -2.17 -30.52
N ASP A 409 0.97 -1.51 -31.26
CA ASP A 409 1.04 -1.51 -32.73
C ASP A 409 2.36 -0.91 -33.28
N SER A 410 2.94 0.07 -32.58
CA SER A 410 4.29 0.58 -32.87
C SER A 410 4.89 1.31 -31.68
N LEU A 411 6.15 1.02 -31.34
CA LEU A 411 6.93 1.73 -30.31
C LEU A 411 8.13 2.41 -30.96
N GLN A 412 7.89 3.54 -31.63
CA GLN A 412 8.88 4.18 -32.49
C GLN A 412 10.11 4.71 -31.75
N GLN A 413 9.96 5.05 -30.46
CA GLN A 413 11.05 5.57 -29.63
C GLN A 413 11.77 4.49 -28.82
N LEU A 414 11.31 3.23 -28.88
CA LEU A 414 11.89 2.16 -28.09
C LEU A 414 13.34 1.89 -28.52
N THR A 415 14.27 2.08 -27.59
CA THR A 415 15.71 1.84 -27.79
C THR A 415 16.19 0.57 -27.12
N THR A 416 15.56 0.19 -26.01
CA THR A 416 15.96 -0.98 -25.22
C THR A 416 14.74 -1.82 -24.85
N LEU A 417 14.79 -3.10 -25.19
CA LEU A 417 13.82 -4.10 -24.79
C LEU A 417 14.45 -5.04 -23.76
N HIS A 418 13.85 -5.20 -22.58
CA HIS A 418 14.28 -6.11 -21.54
C HIS A 418 13.21 -7.18 -21.32
N VAL A 419 13.59 -8.44 -21.47
CA VAL A 419 12.71 -9.59 -21.40
C VAL A 419 13.15 -10.48 -20.23
N ASP A 420 12.28 -10.62 -19.23
CA ASP A 420 12.47 -11.55 -18.12
C ASP A 420 11.82 -12.89 -18.48
N LEU A 421 12.64 -13.91 -18.70
CA LEU A 421 12.20 -15.26 -19.06
C LEU A 421 11.78 -16.00 -17.79
N ASP A 422 10.47 -16.12 -17.56
CA ASP A 422 9.95 -16.83 -16.40
C ASP A 422 10.23 -18.35 -16.52
N ILE A 423 10.69 -18.93 -15.41
CA ILE A 423 10.98 -20.36 -15.26
C ILE A 423 9.67 -21.16 -15.34
N ARG A 424 8.54 -20.58 -14.93
CA ARG A 424 7.25 -21.27 -14.73
C ARG A 424 6.47 -21.58 -15.99
N VAL A 425 6.88 -21.08 -17.16
CA VAL A 425 6.26 -21.40 -18.45
C VAL A 425 6.63 -22.83 -18.84
N ASN A 426 5.96 -23.80 -18.22
CA ASN A 426 6.09 -25.23 -18.50
C ASN A 426 5.51 -25.56 -19.88
N GLY A 427 6.32 -25.43 -20.92
CA GLY A 427 6.24 -26.22 -22.15
C GLY A 427 4.92 -26.23 -22.92
N ARG A 428 4.04 -25.23 -22.76
CA ARG A 428 2.93 -25.06 -23.70
C ARG A 428 3.52 -24.52 -24.99
N ASP A 429 3.38 -25.29 -26.06
CA ASP A 429 3.76 -24.90 -27.41
C ASP A 429 3.13 -23.54 -27.74
N ILE A 430 3.96 -22.60 -28.19
CA ILE A 430 3.50 -21.31 -28.73
C ILE A 430 2.71 -21.65 -30.00
N GLU A 431 1.39 -21.75 -29.89
CA GLU A 431 0.52 -22.12 -31.02
C GLU A 431 0.69 -21.11 -32.16
N ASP A 432 1.00 -21.62 -33.36
CA ASP A 432 1.54 -20.90 -34.53
C ASP A 432 0.53 -20.00 -35.28
N GLY A 433 -0.53 -19.54 -34.63
CA GLY A 433 -1.73 -19.02 -35.27
C GLY A 433 -1.87 -17.49 -35.25
N ARG A 434 -1.04 -16.79 -36.03
CA ARG A 434 -0.93 -15.30 -36.15
C ARG A 434 -0.11 -14.65 -35.04
N ARG A 435 1.07 -14.19 -35.41
CA ARG A 435 1.96 -13.42 -34.53
C ARG A 435 1.88 -11.95 -34.91
N PRO A 436 1.59 -11.04 -33.96
CA PRO A 436 1.74 -9.61 -34.19
C PRO A 436 3.21 -9.30 -34.50
N VAL A 437 3.46 -8.43 -35.48
CA VAL A 437 4.81 -7.92 -35.76
C VAL A 437 4.86 -6.48 -35.26
N LEU A 438 5.62 -6.26 -34.19
CA LEU A 438 5.93 -4.95 -33.65
C LEU A 438 7.01 -4.27 -34.46
N TYR A 439 6.70 -3.08 -34.98
CA TYR A 439 7.68 -2.26 -35.67
C TYR A 439 8.39 -1.31 -34.69
N CYS A 440 9.67 -1.59 -34.41
CA CYS A 440 10.52 -0.81 -33.51
C CYS A 440 11.78 -0.29 -34.24
N PRO A 441 11.68 0.80 -35.03
CA PRO A 441 12.74 1.27 -35.92
C PRO A 441 13.97 1.83 -35.21
N ARG A 442 13.93 2.00 -33.88
CA ARG A 442 15.05 2.51 -33.06
C ARG A 442 15.58 1.50 -32.04
N LEU A 443 15.14 0.26 -32.12
CA LEU A 443 15.52 -0.77 -31.14
C LEU A 443 17.00 -1.13 -31.28
N ASP A 444 17.83 -0.54 -30.41
CA ASP A 444 19.28 -0.73 -30.43
C ASP A 444 19.73 -1.96 -29.63
N ARG A 445 19.00 -2.28 -28.55
CA ARG A 445 19.41 -3.27 -27.55
C ARG A 445 18.25 -4.16 -27.13
N VAL A 446 18.50 -5.47 -27.08
CA VAL A 446 17.63 -6.44 -26.43
C VAL A 446 18.37 -7.11 -25.29
N VAL A 447 17.80 -7.10 -24.10
CA VAL A 447 18.31 -7.74 -22.89
C VAL A 447 17.40 -8.91 -22.57
N ALA A 448 17.94 -10.12 -22.55
CA ALA A 448 17.24 -11.29 -22.06
C ALA A 448 17.81 -11.67 -20.69
N TYR A 449 16.94 -11.73 -19.69
CA TYR A 449 17.27 -12.19 -18.34
C TYR A 449 16.58 -13.52 -18.06
N ALA A 450 17.33 -14.45 -17.47
CA ALA A 450 16.79 -15.70 -16.96
C ALA A 450 17.49 -16.06 -15.65
N PRO A 451 16.74 -16.41 -14.58
CA PRO A 451 17.36 -16.95 -13.39
C PRO A 451 17.85 -18.38 -13.66
N GLY A 452 19.16 -18.64 -13.50
CA GLY A 452 19.75 -19.99 -13.61
C GLY A 452 20.68 -20.19 -14.82
N GLN A 453 20.86 -21.45 -15.23
CA GLN A 453 21.63 -21.82 -16.44
C GLN A 453 20.71 -21.84 -17.66
N TYR A 454 21.15 -21.22 -18.77
CA TYR A 454 20.42 -21.25 -20.03
C TYR A 454 20.66 -22.59 -20.73
N GLY A 455 19.63 -23.35 -21.07
CA GLY A 455 19.73 -24.45 -22.02
C GLY A 455 19.30 -24.03 -23.44
N LEU A 456 19.57 -24.88 -24.43
CA LEU A 456 19.13 -24.67 -25.83
C LEU A 456 17.59 -24.65 -25.97
N ASP A 457 16.87 -25.22 -25.02
CA ASP A 457 15.41 -25.18 -24.89
C ASP A 457 14.85 -23.76 -24.70
N ARG A 458 15.66 -22.83 -24.18
CA ARG A 458 15.29 -21.41 -24.06
C ARG A 458 15.61 -20.60 -25.32
N LEU A 459 16.40 -21.16 -26.26
CA LEU A 459 16.73 -20.49 -27.52
C LEU A 459 15.48 -20.21 -28.35
N ASP A 460 14.54 -21.15 -28.39
CA ASP A 460 13.29 -20.98 -29.14
C ASP A 460 12.36 -19.95 -28.49
N GLN A 461 12.34 -19.85 -27.16
CA GLN A 461 11.62 -18.79 -26.44
C GLN A 461 12.21 -17.41 -26.74
N ILE A 462 13.53 -17.30 -26.66
CA ILE A 462 14.25 -16.07 -27.03
C ILE A 462 13.90 -15.70 -28.47
N ARG A 463 14.03 -16.62 -29.43
CA ARG A 463 13.72 -16.37 -30.85
C ARG A 463 12.26 -16.01 -31.11
N ALA A 464 11.31 -16.67 -30.43
CA ALA A 464 9.90 -16.37 -30.58
C ALA A 464 9.61 -14.91 -30.21
N ILE A 465 10.13 -14.46 -29.06
CA ILE A 465 9.99 -13.07 -28.60
C ILE A 465 10.59 -12.10 -29.62
N LEU A 466 11.79 -12.40 -30.11
CA LEU A 466 12.53 -11.49 -30.97
C LEU A 466 11.97 -11.38 -32.38
N HIS A 467 11.38 -12.47 -32.87
CA HIS A 467 10.65 -12.46 -34.13
C HIS A 467 9.42 -11.54 -34.05
N ASP A 468 8.89 -11.27 -32.86
CA ASP A 468 7.75 -10.37 -32.72
C ASP A 468 8.19 -8.89 -32.77
N PHE A 469 9.46 -8.55 -32.48
CA PHE A 469 9.98 -7.17 -32.47
C PHE A 469 10.80 -6.77 -33.71
N VAL A 470 10.43 -7.27 -34.91
CA VAL A 470 11.22 -7.17 -36.15
C VAL A 470 11.68 -5.72 -36.44
N PRO A 471 12.96 -5.42 -36.26
CA PRO A 471 13.51 -4.12 -36.61
C PRO A 471 14.04 -4.13 -38.06
N GLU A 472 14.13 -2.95 -38.69
CA GLU A 472 14.83 -2.78 -39.98
C GLU A 472 16.36 -2.98 -39.86
N HIS A 473 16.90 -2.92 -38.64
CA HIS A 473 18.32 -3.03 -38.32
C HIS A 473 18.54 -4.05 -37.20
N LEU A 474 19.63 -4.82 -37.25
CA LEU A 474 19.88 -5.88 -36.26
C LEU A 474 20.32 -5.29 -34.90
N PRO A 475 19.59 -5.52 -33.79
CA PRO A 475 19.95 -5.02 -32.46
C PRO A 475 21.14 -5.77 -31.86
N LEU A 476 21.63 -5.30 -30.71
CA LEU A 476 22.57 -6.03 -29.86
C LEU A 476 21.81 -6.90 -28.85
N LEU A 477 22.09 -8.20 -28.80
CA LEU A 477 21.57 -9.10 -27.76
C LEU A 477 22.48 -9.10 -26.54
N VAL A 478 21.91 -8.89 -25.37
CA VAL A 478 22.58 -8.99 -24.07
C VAL A 478 21.93 -10.09 -23.25
N LEU A 479 22.72 -11.06 -22.82
CA LEU A 479 22.28 -12.17 -21.98
C LEU A 479 22.71 -11.91 -20.54
N GLN A 480 21.75 -11.83 -19.62
CA GLN A 480 22.00 -11.65 -18.18
C GLN A 480 21.67 -12.95 -17.43
N GLY A 481 22.70 -13.60 -16.85
CA GLY A 481 22.61 -14.88 -16.15
C GLY A 481 23.79 -15.79 -16.47
N ASN A 482 23.62 -17.12 -16.44
CA ASN A 482 24.70 -18.08 -16.76
C ASN A 482 24.46 -18.75 -18.13
N PRO A 483 24.66 -18.05 -19.27
CA PRO A 483 24.41 -18.63 -20.58
C PRO A 483 25.43 -19.73 -20.91
N LEU A 484 24.96 -20.77 -21.61
CA LEU A 484 25.85 -21.76 -22.21
C LEU A 484 26.74 -21.09 -23.28
N PRO A 485 28.04 -21.42 -23.35
CA PRO A 485 28.94 -20.89 -24.39
C PRO A 485 28.42 -21.12 -25.81
N GLU A 486 27.72 -22.22 -26.05
CA GLU A 486 27.11 -22.57 -27.32
C GLU A 486 26.05 -21.56 -27.77
N LEU A 487 25.34 -20.94 -26.82
CA LEU A 487 24.32 -19.93 -27.11
C LEU A 487 24.96 -18.65 -27.65
N VAL A 488 26.06 -18.20 -27.03
CA VAL A 488 26.79 -16.97 -27.40
C VAL A 488 27.36 -17.04 -28.82
N HIS A 489 27.72 -18.24 -29.27
CA HIS A 489 28.27 -18.49 -30.59
C HIS A 489 27.28 -19.09 -31.59
N SER A 490 25.99 -19.16 -31.23
CA SER A 490 24.96 -19.76 -32.07
C SER A 490 24.82 -18.96 -33.38
N PRO A 491 25.05 -19.59 -34.56
CA PRO A 491 24.83 -18.93 -35.84
C PRO A 491 23.38 -18.44 -36.03
N LEU A 492 22.43 -19.10 -35.36
CA LEU A 492 21.02 -18.75 -35.38
C LEU A 492 20.72 -17.44 -34.65
N LEU A 493 21.46 -17.08 -33.60
CA LEU A 493 21.33 -15.77 -32.97
C LEU A 493 22.08 -14.72 -33.78
N LEU A 494 23.26 -15.06 -34.30
CA LEU A 494 24.05 -14.12 -35.10
C LEU A 494 23.43 -13.77 -36.46
N SER A 495 22.45 -14.53 -36.96
CA SER A 495 21.67 -14.13 -38.15
C SER A 495 20.67 -13.00 -37.85
N ASP A 496 20.19 -12.94 -36.61
CA ASP A 496 19.08 -12.09 -36.19
C ASP A 496 19.58 -10.88 -35.36
N PHE A 497 20.87 -10.84 -35.01
CA PHE A 497 21.50 -9.81 -34.19
C PHE A 497 22.85 -9.34 -34.72
N ARG A 498 23.19 -8.09 -34.40
CA ARG A 498 24.54 -7.54 -34.67
C ARG A 498 25.63 -8.24 -33.86
N GLY A 499 25.28 -8.75 -32.69
CA GLY A 499 26.19 -9.48 -31.80
C GLY A 499 25.51 -9.91 -30.50
N VAL A 500 26.18 -10.77 -29.75
CA VAL A 500 25.72 -11.29 -28.44
C VAL A 500 26.77 -10.97 -27.38
N ILE A 501 26.37 -10.35 -26.28
CA ILE A 501 27.22 -10.06 -25.11
C ILE A 501 26.61 -10.71 -23.87
N VAL A 502 27.48 -11.14 -22.95
CA VAL A 502 27.08 -11.66 -21.64
C VAL A 502 27.44 -10.62 -20.58
N GLU A 503 26.46 -10.20 -19.79
CA GLU A 503 26.65 -9.30 -18.66
C GLU A 503 26.50 -10.07 -17.33
N PRO A 504 27.24 -9.69 -16.28
CA PRO A 504 27.04 -10.27 -14.96
C PRO A 504 25.61 -10.02 -14.49
N THR A 505 25.04 -10.99 -13.78
CA THR A 505 23.75 -10.82 -13.10
C THR A 505 23.87 -9.62 -12.16
N GLN A 506 23.24 -8.50 -12.52
CA GLN A 506 23.10 -7.40 -11.58
C GLN A 506 22.12 -7.88 -10.51
N SER A 507 22.44 -7.65 -9.22
CA SER A 507 21.48 -7.91 -8.16
C SER A 507 20.28 -7.01 -8.44
N PHE A 508 19.21 -7.61 -8.95
CA PHE A 508 17.98 -6.93 -9.30
C PHE A 508 17.39 -6.37 -8.02
N SER A 509 17.66 -5.10 -7.73
CA SER A 509 16.68 -4.35 -6.97
C SER A 509 15.54 -4.12 -7.95
N LYS A 510 14.37 -4.71 -7.69
CA LYS A 510 13.14 -4.31 -8.39
C LYS A 510 12.90 -2.80 -8.26
N THR A 511 13.56 -2.16 -7.29
CA THR A 511 13.50 -0.75 -6.90
C THR A 511 14.80 0.01 -7.17
N LEU A 512 15.64 -0.35 -8.16
CA LEU A 512 16.88 0.43 -8.40
C LEU A 512 16.59 1.81 -9.04
N LEU A 513 16.37 2.76 -8.12
CA LEU A 513 16.57 4.23 -8.07
C LEU A 513 15.75 5.14 -8.98
#